data_AF-A0A4Q3BU41-F1
#
_entry.id   AF-A0A4Q3BU41-F1
#
_cell.length_a   1.000
_cell.length_b   1.000
_cell.length_c   1.000
_cell.angle_alpha   90.00
_cell.angle_beta   90.00
_cell.angle_gamma   90.00
#
_symmetry.space_group_name_H-M   'P 1'
#
loop_
_entity.id
_entity.type
_entity.pdbx_description
1 polymer ?
#
loop_
_entity_poly.entity_id
_entity_poly.type
_entity_poly.pdbx_seq_one_letter_code
_entity_poly.pdbx_strand_id
1 'polypeptide(L)'
;MKSLVVAALLFGAALFARPGAVNDAAIVAEGYPAHLSDYGFFADLAKRTPNARVSGYGLETPLFSDYAEKERYLYLPVGAKAGYQPDKPLDLPVGAALIKTFGYQQNGAFKPLETRLLLHRANGWVAIPYVWNAAGTDADLKRAGTRIPVTFTDLSGETRSISYAVPNQNQCKDCHASDGVITPIGVKARYLNHDGQLEKLLAAGMLDRLPKDAPRVARWDDARMPLEDRARAYLEINCAHCHNPAGAASNSGLFLD
;
A
#
# COMPACT_ATOMS: atom_id res chain seq x y z
N MET A 1 44.89 40.91 31.12
CA MET A 1 44.90 40.22 29.81
C MET A 1 43.69 39.30 29.75
N LYS A 2 42.99 39.31 28.61
CA LYS A 2 41.61 38.89 28.43
C LYS A 2 41.43 37.37 28.53
N SER A 3 40.30 36.99 29.13
CA SER A 3 39.69 35.66 29.21
C SER A 3 39.49 35.01 27.83
N LEU A 4 39.50 33.67 27.77
CA LEU A 4 38.83 32.91 26.70
C LEU A 4 38.49 31.50 27.23
N VAL A 5 37.26 31.36 27.71
CA VAL A 5 36.56 30.09 27.92
C VAL A 5 35.94 29.72 26.58
N VAL A 6 36.35 28.59 25.99
CA VAL A 6 35.74 28.06 24.77
C VAL A 6 34.61 27.13 25.17
N ALA A 7 33.37 27.62 25.05
CA ALA A 7 32.17 26.80 25.12
C ALA A 7 31.94 26.16 23.75
N ALA A 8 32.09 24.84 23.66
CA ALA A 8 31.70 24.06 22.49
C ALA A 8 30.18 23.87 22.50
N LEU A 9 29.46 24.69 21.72
CA LEU A 9 28.05 24.49 21.42
C LEU A 9 27.92 23.34 20.43
N LEU A 10 27.49 22.17 20.93
CA LEU A 10 26.95 21.08 20.12
C LEU A 10 25.66 21.55 19.48
N PHE A 11 25.73 22.01 18.23
CA PHE A 11 24.55 22.20 17.39
C PHE A 11 23.97 20.83 17.04
N GLY A 12 23.03 20.36 17.85
CA GLY A 12 22.07 19.35 17.43
C GLY A 12 21.21 19.97 16.33
N ALA A 13 21.53 19.68 15.08
CA ALA A 13 20.66 20.00 13.97
C ALA A 13 19.42 19.11 14.09
N ALA A 14 18.36 19.64 14.70
CA ALA A 14 17.02 19.14 14.47
C ALA A 14 16.77 19.23 12.96
N LEU A 15 16.71 18.07 12.30
CA LEU A 15 16.27 17.93 10.92
C LEU A 15 14.79 18.34 10.88
N PHE A 16 14.55 19.65 10.73
CA PHE A 16 13.28 20.12 10.21
C PHE A 16 13.14 19.48 8.82
N ALA A 17 12.19 18.57 8.68
CA ALA A 17 11.84 17.92 7.43
C ALA A 17 11.66 19.02 6.36
N ARG A 18 12.57 19.05 5.38
CA ARG A 18 12.37 19.89 4.21
C ARG A 18 11.07 19.42 3.54
N PRO A 19 10.12 20.30 3.22
CA PRO A 19 9.08 19.93 2.28
C PRO A 19 9.78 19.67 0.94
N GLY A 20 9.65 18.45 0.42
CA GLY A 20 10.04 18.11 -0.95
C GLY A 20 11.12 17.05 -1.08
N ALA A 21 10.78 15.80 -0.75
CA ALA A 21 11.21 14.57 -1.42
C ALA A 21 10.81 13.37 -0.56
N VAL A 22 10.59 12.22 -1.19
CA VAL A 22 10.51 10.94 -0.48
C VAL A 22 11.91 10.57 0.03
N ASN A 23 12.00 10.03 1.23
CA ASN A 23 13.25 9.59 1.85
C ASN A 23 13.63 8.20 1.33
N ASP A 24 14.28 8.14 0.16
CA ASP A 24 14.76 6.90 -0.46
C ASP A 24 15.62 6.05 0.50
N ALA A 25 16.47 6.70 1.30
CA ALA A 25 17.34 6.02 2.25
C ALA A 25 16.54 5.24 3.30
N ALA A 26 15.42 5.78 3.79
CA ALA A 26 14.55 5.09 4.75
C ALA A 26 13.85 3.86 4.14
N ILE A 27 13.56 3.88 2.83
CA ILE A 27 12.92 2.75 2.14
C ILE A 27 13.86 1.54 2.09
N VAL A 28 15.14 1.78 1.79
CA VAL A 28 16.14 0.72 1.57
C VAL A 28 16.97 0.35 2.80
N ALA A 29 16.98 1.17 3.85
CA ALA A 29 17.68 0.89 5.11
C ALA A 29 17.20 -0.41 5.77
N GLU A 30 18.00 -1.05 6.61
CA GLU A 30 17.58 -2.27 7.33
C GLU A 30 16.45 -1.99 8.33
N GLY A 31 16.54 -0.87 9.04
CA GLY A 31 15.55 -0.42 10.01
C GLY A 31 14.26 0.13 9.39
N TYR A 32 13.39 0.63 10.26
CA TYR A 32 12.16 1.32 9.88
C TYR A 32 12.05 2.60 10.70
N PRO A 33 11.69 3.73 10.09
CA PRO A 33 11.35 4.93 10.84
C PRO A 33 10.23 4.68 11.84
N ALA A 34 10.25 5.42 12.95
CA ALA A 34 9.26 5.30 14.01
C ALA A 34 7.90 5.82 13.53
N HIS A 35 7.90 6.89 12.73
CA HIS A 35 6.69 7.52 12.21
C HIS A 35 6.57 7.36 10.69
N LEU A 36 5.34 7.33 10.18
CA LEU A 36 5.07 7.23 8.75
C LEU A 36 5.53 8.50 8.01
N SER A 37 5.42 9.66 8.66
CA SER A 37 5.87 10.95 8.10
C SER A 37 7.37 11.00 7.77
N ASP A 38 8.21 10.22 8.46
CA ASP A 38 9.66 10.18 8.26
C ASP A 38 10.07 9.64 6.86
N TYR A 39 9.18 8.92 6.18
CA TYR A 39 9.40 8.51 4.79
C TYR A 39 9.16 9.63 3.78
N GLY A 40 8.41 10.67 4.14
CA GLY A 40 8.10 11.77 3.23
C GLY A 40 7.22 11.39 2.03
N PHE A 41 6.44 10.30 2.09
CA PHE A 41 5.53 9.90 1.00
C PHE A 41 4.46 10.96 0.67
N PHE A 42 4.12 11.81 1.64
CA PHE A 42 3.05 12.79 1.51
C PHE A 42 3.56 14.19 1.83
N ALA A 43 3.22 15.17 0.99
CA ALA A 43 3.47 16.58 1.26
C ALA A 43 2.59 17.10 2.41
N ASP A 44 1.39 16.54 2.53
CA ASP A 44 0.51 16.70 3.69
C ASP A 44 0.03 15.30 4.08
N LEU A 45 0.66 14.71 5.12
CA LEU A 45 0.28 13.40 5.61
C LEU A 45 -1.13 13.41 6.19
N ALA A 46 -1.59 14.51 6.82
CA ALA A 46 -2.92 14.66 7.41
C ALA A 46 -4.06 14.62 6.35
N LYS A 47 -3.75 14.96 5.10
CA LYS A 47 -4.66 14.86 3.95
C LYS A 47 -4.29 13.75 2.95
N ARG A 48 -3.21 13.00 3.24
CA ARG A 48 -2.57 12.05 2.30
C ARG A 48 -2.34 12.67 0.92
N THR A 49 -1.96 13.95 0.87
CA THR A 49 -1.60 14.63 -0.38
C THR A 49 -0.23 14.11 -0.83
N PRO A 50 -0.14 13.37 -1.94
CA PRO A 50 1.10 12.69 -2.32
C PRO A 50 2.24 13.66 -2.62
N ASN A 51 3.46 13.28 -2.26
CA ASN A 51 4.65 13.96 -2.78
C ASN A 51 4.89 13.57 -4.26
N ALA A 52 5.84 14.25 -4.91
CA ALA A 52 6.26 13.89 -6.26
C ALA A 52 6.61 12.40 -6.37
N ARG A 53 6.22 11.77 -7.49
CA ARG A 53 6.46 10.34 -7.78
C ARG A 53 5.72 9.37 -6.85
N VAL A 54 4.82 9.86 -6.00
CA VAL A 54 3.85 9.04 -5.27
C VAL A 54 2.51 9.16 -6.01
N SER A 55 2.10 8.08 -6.67
CA SER A 55 0.90 8.04 -7.50
C SER A 55 -0.21 7.27 -6.80
N GLY A 56 -1.35 7.93 -6.57
CA GLY A 56 -2.56 7.26 -6.12
C GLY A 56 -3.08 6.30 -7.18
N TYR A 57 -3.60 5.14 -6.76
CA TYR A 57 -4.26 4.19 -7.65
C TYR A 57 -5.46 3.49 -6.99
N GLY A 58 -6.44 3.13 -7.81
CA GLY A 58 -7.57 2.27 -7.48
C GLY A 58 -7.42 0.88 -8.08
N LEU A 59 -8.27 -0.03 -7.63
CA LEU A 59 -8.44 -1.35 -8.24
C LEU A 59 -9.86 -1.41 -8.80
N GLU A 60 -10.02 -1.97 -10.00
CA GLU A 60 -11.33 -2.20 -10.60
C GLU A 60 -12.25 -3.00 -9.66
N THR A 61 -11.72 -4.11 -9.14
CA THR A 61 -12.36 -4.94 -8.12
C THR A 61 -11.43 -5.02 -6.92
N PRO A 62 -11.75 -4.38 -5.78
CA PRO A 62 -10.88 -4.35 -4.62
C PRO A 62 -11.02 -5.61 -3.75
N LEU A 63 -9.90 -6.02 -3.12
CA LEU A 63 -9.89 -6.98 -2.02
C LEU A 63 -10.80 -6.51 -0.86
N PHE A 64 -11.65 -7.39 -0.36
CA PHE A 64 -12.47 -7.17 0.83
C PHE A 64 -11.59 -7.11 2.09
N SER A 65 -11.91 -6.21 3.01
CA SER A 65 -11.10 -6.03 4.24
C SER A 65 -11.98 -5.50 5.37
N ASP A 66 -12.98 -6.29 5.76
CA ASP A 66 -13.91 -5.97 6.84
C ASP A 66 -14.58 -4.60 6.67
N TYR A 67 -15.01 -4.32 5.43
CA TYR A 67 -15.61 -3.04 5.01
C TYR A 67 -14.69 -1.81 5.12
N ALA A 68 -13.41 -1.98 5.47
CA ALA A 68 -12.46 -0.88 5.44
C ALA A 68 -12.22 -0.39 4.01
N GLU A 69 -12.36 0.92 3.84
CA GLU A 69 -11.93 1.66 2.67
C GLU A 69 -10.40 1.74 2.62
N LYS A 70 -9.87 1.90 1.41
CA LYS A 70 -8.43 1.84 1.16
C LYS A 70 -7.98 2.91 0.19
N GLU A 71 -7.13 3.79 0.68
CA GLU A 71 -6.30 4.66 -0.16
C GLU A 71 -5.01 3.90 -0.51
N ARG A 72 -4.61 3.92 -1.78
CA ARG A 72 -3.40 3.21 -2.24
C ARG A 72 -2.51 4.14 -3.03
N TYR A 73 -1.22 4.00 -2.81
CA TYR A 73 -0.20 4.76 -3.51
C TYR A 73 0.96 3.86 -3.93
N LEU A 74 1.51 4.17 -5.09
CA LEU A 74 2.75 3.60 -5.62
C LEU A 74 3.81 4.69 -5.64
N TYR A 75 4.93 4.43 -4.99
CA TYR A 75 6.14 5.23 -5.11
C TYR A 75 7.19 4.51 -5.94
N LEU A 76 7.85 5.26 -6.84
CA LEU A 76 9.04 4.82 -7.55
C LEU A 76 10.17 5.86 -7.42
N PRO A 77 11.42 5.43 -7.15
CA PRO A 77 12.59 6.31 -7.15
C PRO A 77 12.73 7.12 -8.44
N VAL A 78 13.46 8.23 -8.37
CA VAL A 78 13.73 9.07 -9.54
C VAL A 78 14.42 8.25 -10.64
N GLY A 79 13.95 8.38 -11.88
CA GLY A 79 14.47 7.64 -13.03
C GLY A 79 14.03 6.17 -13.13
N ALA A 80 13.45 5.61 -12.08
CA ALA A 80 12.98 4.23 -12.06
C ALA A 80 11.64 4.06 -12.78
N LYS A 81 11.39 2.89 -13.35
CA LYS A 81 10.15 2.51 -14.01
C LYS A 81 9.70 1.14 -13.53
N ALA A 82 8.40 0.94 -13.42
CA ALA A 82 7.79 -0.37 -13.33
C ALA A 82 7.84 -1.07 -14.70
N GLY A 83 8.14 -2.35 -14.71
CA GLY A 83 8.03 -3.20 -15.89
C GLY A 83 6.60 -3.72 -16.05
N TYR A 84 6.01 -3.54 -17.22
CA TYR A 84 4.73 -4.15 -17.56
C TYR A 84 4.86 -5.68 -17.62
N GLN A 85 3.95 -6.36 -16.94
CA GLN A 85 3.77 -7.81 -16.99
C GLN A 85 2.30 -8.11 -17.34
N PRO A 86 2.01 -9.00 -18.32
CA PRO A 86 0.64 -9.28 -18.74
C PRO A 86 -0.18 -9.96 -17.64
N ASP A 87 0.38 -11.00 -17.00
CA ASP A 87 -0.34 -11.86 -16.05
C ASP A 87 0.20 -11.80 -14.61
N LYS A 88 1.33 -11.12 -14.42
CA LYS A 88 1.99 -10.93 -13.12
C LYS A 88 1.75 -9.52 -12.58
N PRO A 89 1.98 -9.28 -11.28
CA PRO A 89 2.13 -7.92 -10.77
C PRO A 89 3.16 -7.15 -11.60
N LEU A 90 3.00 -5.84 -11.73
CA LEU A 90 4.02 -4.97 -12.30
C LEU A 90 5.37 -5.27 -11.64
N ASP A 91 6.43 -5.32 -12.45
CA ASP A 91 7.78 -5.52 -11.96
C ASP A 91 8.30 -4.20 -11.38
N LEU A 92 8.18 -4.04 -10.07
CA LEU A 92 8.56 -2.81 -9.39
C LEU A 92 10.04 -2.92 -8.98
N PRO A 93 10.88 -1.92 -9.26
CA PRO A 93 12.31 -1.96 -8.96
C PRO A 93 12.61 -1.84 -7.46
N VAL A 94 13.84 -2.16 -7.05
CA VAL A 94 14.34 -1.88 -5.69
C VAL A 94 14.20 -0.37 -5.41
N GLY A 95 13.78 -0.04 -4.18
CA GLY A 95 13.43 1.31 -3.76
C GLY A 95 11.96 1.67 -4.01
N ALA A 96 11.18 0.83 -4.70
CA ALA A 96 9.74 1.02 -4.82
C ALA A 96 9.02 0.82 -3.48
N ALA A 97 7.91 1.53 -3.29
CA ALA A 97 7.03 1.32 -2.15
C ALA A 97 5.55 1.26 -2.58
N LEU A 98 4.81 0.32 -2.01
CA LEU A 98 3.36 0.31 -2.05
C LEU A 98 2.82 0.71 -0.69
N ILE A 99 2.02 1.76 -0.66
CA ILE A 99 1.46 2.34 0.55
C ILE A 99 -0.04 2.09 0.52
N LYS A 100 -0.57 1.40 1.53
CA LYS A 100 -2.00 1.10 1.66
C LYS A 100 -2.51 1.63 3.00
N THR A 101 -3.36 2.65 2.98
CA THR A 101 -3.99 3.21 4.18
C THR A 101 -5.41 2.69 4.28
N PHE A 102 -5.74 2.05 5.41
CA PHE A 102 -7.04 1.47 5.69
C PHE A 102 -7.79 2.36 6.68
N GLY A 103 -9.10 2.52 6.48
CA GLY A 103 -9.92 3.33 7.35
C GLY A 103 -11.41 3.19 7.07
N TYR A 104 -12.21 3.97 7.78
CA TYR A 104 -13.66 3.99 7.67
C TYR A 104 -14.16 5.43 7.54
N GLN A 105 -15.28 5.62 6.87
CA GLN A 105 -16.01 6.88 6.90
C GLN A 105 -16.63 7.08 8.28
N GLN A 106 -16.35 8.21 8.90
CA GLN A 106 -16.95 8.65 10.15
C GLN A 106 -17.39 10.11 9.98
N ASN A 107 -18.68 10.39 10.18
CA ASN A 107 -19.26 11.74 10.04
C ASN A 107 -18.93 12.41 8.69
N GLY A 108 -18.93 11.63 7.60
CA GLY A 108 -18.65 12.13 6.25
C GLY A 108 -17.16 12.38 5.95
N ALA A 109 -16.25 11.95 6.82
CA ALA A 109 -14.81 12.04 6.60
C ALA A 109 -14.11 10.69 6.74
N PHE A 110 -13.12 10.42 5.88
CA PHE A 110 -12.29 9.22 5.97
C PHE A 110 -11.37 9.31 7.18
N LYS A 111 -11.50 8.36 8.10
CA LYS A 111 -10.64 8.24 9.27
C LYS A 111 -9.67 7.08 9.09
N PRO A 112 -8.36 7.34 8.93
CA PRO A 112 -7.38 6.28 8.79
C PRO A 112 -7.16 5.55 10.13
N LEU A 113 -6.90 4.25 10.05
CA LEU A 113 -6.60 3.38 11.20
C LEU A 113 -5.19 2.82 11.12
N GLU A 114 -4.80 2.33 9.95
CA GLU A 114 -3.46 1.81 9.70
C GLU A 114 -2.96 2.15 8.31
N THR A 115 -1.64 2.14 8.16
CA THR A 115 -0.97 2.14 6.86
C THR A 115 -0.02 0.94 6.80
N ARG A 116 -0.21 0.08 5.81
CA ARG A 116 0.71 -1.03 5.52
C ARG A 116 1.61 -0.64 4.36
N LEU A 117 2.92 -0.67 4.61
CA LEU A 117 3.92 -0.49 3.57
C LEU A 117 4.39 -1.86 3.09
N LEU A 118 4.56 -2.00 1.77
CA LEU A 118 5.45 -2.99 1.17
C LEU A 118 6.61 -2.23 0.54
N LEU A 119 7.82 -2.43 1.07
CA LEU A 119 9.03 -1.77 0.59
C LEU A 119 9.88 -2.79 -0.18
N HIS A 120 10.28 -2.46 -1.41
CA HIS A 120 11.15 -3.33 -2.19
C HIS A 120 12.62 -3.03 -1.89
N ARG A 121 13.29 -3.93 -1.17
CA ARG A 121 14.71 -3.80 -0.83
C ARG A 121 15.54 -4.76 -1.68
N ALA A 122 16.87 -4.63 -1.64
CA ALA A 122 17.78 -5.50 -2.40
C ALA A 122 17.57 -7.01 -2.10
N ASN A 123 17.17 -7.34 -0.87
CA ASN A 123 16.90 -8.72 -0.44
C ASN A 123 15.42 -9.12 -0.61
N GLY A 124 14.61 -8.32 -1.30
CA GLY A 124 13.19 -8.57 -1.56
C GLY A 124 12.24 -7.64 -0.82
N TRP A 125 10.96 -8.00 -0.84
CA TRP A 125 9.88 -7.20 -0.26
C TRP A 125 9.82 -7.36 1.26
N VAL A 126 9.67 -6.23 1.95
CA VAL A 126 9.39 -6.21 3.39
C VAL A 126 8.06 -5.53 3.65
N ALA A 127 7.22 -6.18 4.46
CA ALA A 127 5.95 -5.63 4.91
C ALA A 127 6.12 -4.98 6.28
N ILE A 128 5.57 -3.78 6.46
CA ILE A 128 5.63 -3.10 7.75
C ILE A 128 4.33 -2.31 8.03
N PRO A 129 3.63 -2.60 9.16
CA PRO A 129 2.42 -1.89 9.55
C PRO A 129 2.72 -0.66 10.43
N TYR A 130 1.95 0.40 10.19
CA TYR A 130 1.89 1.62 10.99
C TYR A 130 0.45 1.85 11.46
N VAL A 131 0.25 2.32 12.68
CA VAL A 131 -1.08 2.59 13.27
C VAL A 131 -1.25 4.08 13.48
N TRP A 132 -2.34 4.64 12.96
CA TRP A 132 -2.61 6.07 13.04
C TRP A 132 -2.94 6.50 14.46
N ASN A 133 -2.46 7.68 14.84
CA ASN A 133 -2.85 8.32 16.08
C ASN A 133 -4.33 8.77 16.01
N ALA A 134 -4.93 9.02 17.18
CA ALA A 134 -6.34 9.39 17.27
C ALA A 134 -6.70 10.70 16.53
N ALA A 135 -5.72 11.60 16.37
CA ALA A 135 -5.86 12.86 15.65
C ALA A 135 -5.81 12.70 14.12
N GLY A 136 -5.41 11.52 13.61
CA GLY A 136 -5.28 11.24 12.18
C GLY A 136 -4.19 12.05 11.49
N THR A 137 -3.16 12.49 12.23
CA THR A 137 -2.08 13.36 11.73
C THR A 137 -0.83 12.59 11.32
N ASP A 138 -0.56 11.46 11.96
CA ASP A 138 0.57 10.58 11.66
C ASP A 138 0.26 9.15 12.14
N ALA A 139 1.16 8.21 11.84
CA ALA A 139 1.07 6.81 12.23
C ALA A 139 2.39 6.28 12.76
N ASP A 140 2.31 5.45 13.80
CA ASP A 140 3.46 4.88 14.51
C ASP A 140 3.71 3.42 14.10
N LEU A 141 4.98 3.05 13.99
CA LEU A 141 5.42 1.70 13.68
C LEU A 141 4.83 0.67 14.65
N LYS A 142 4.18 -0.37 14.14
CA LYS A 142 3.50 -1.40 14.96
C LYS A 142 3.86 -2.83 14.56
N ARG A 143 5.15 -3.20 14.68
CA ARG A 143 5.65 -4.53 14.26
C ARG A 143 4.90 -5.73 14.86
N ALA A 144 4.45 -5.61 16.11
CA ALA A 144 3.69 -6.66 16.81
C ALA A 144 2.21 -6.73 16.41
N GLY A 145 1.73 -5.86 15.52
CA GLY A 145 0.32 -5.71 15.22
C GLY A 145 -0.45 -5.09 16.39
N THR A 146 -1.76 -4.98 16.22
CA THR A 146 -2.68 -4.56 17.28
C THR A 146 -4.11 -4.91 16.92
N ARG A 147 -5.04 -4.74 17.87
CA ARG A 147 -6.47 -4.69 17.56
C ARG A 147 -7.02 -3.31 17.92
N ILE A 148 -7.93 -2.81 17.10
CA ILE A 148 -8.55 -1.49 17.28
C ILE A 148 -10.07 -1.70 17.33
N PRO A 149 -10.77 -1.26 18.39
CA PRO A 149 -12.23 -1.28 18.39
C PRO A 149 -12.74 -0.26 17.36
N VAL A 150 -13.59 -0.72 16.44
CA VAL A 150 -14.15 0.11 15.37
C VAL A 150 -15.65 -0.08 15.32
N THR A 151 -16.36 1.03 15.21
CA THR A 151 -17.79 1.07 14.90
C THR A 151 -17.97 1.79 13.56
N PHE A 152 -18.76 1.20 12.66
CA PHE A 152 -19.04 1.75 11.33
C PHE A 152 -20.45 1.37 10.88
N THR A 153 -20.98 2.08 9.89
CA THR A 153 -22.25 1.74 9.23
C THR A 153 -21.93 0.89 8.00
N ASP A 154 -22.53 -0.30 7.89
CA ASP A 154 -22.33 -1.17 6.73
C ASP A 154 -23.22 -0.76 5.54
N LEU A 155 -23.08 -1.48 4.41
CA LEU A 155 -23.84 -1.20 3.18
C LEU A 155 -25.36 -1.41 3.32
N SER A 156 -25.83 -2.12 4.35
CA SER A 156 -27.26 -2.27 4.65
C SER A 156 -27.82 -1.12 5.49
N GLY A 157 -26.95 -0.23 5.98
CA GLY A 157 -27.31 0.85 6.89
C GLY A 157 -27.25 0.46 8.37
N GLU A 158 -26.84 -0.76 8.70
CA GLU A 158 -26.74 -1.22 10.09
C GLU A 158 -25.42 -0.78 10.72
N THR A 159 -25.46 -0.40 12.00
CA THR A 159 -24.24 -0.15 12.78
C THR A 159 -23.58 -1.47 13.16
N ARG A 160 -22.32 -1.65 12.79
CA ARG A 160 -21.48 -2.79 13.14
C ARG A 160 -20.37 -2.35 14.07
N SER A 161 -20.01 -3.23 15.01
CA SER A 161 -18.82 -3.06 15.85
C SER A 161 -17.93 -4.28 15.71
N ILE A 162 -16.65 -4.05 15.43
CA ILE A 162 -15.65 -5.09 15.26
C ILE A 162 -14.39 -4.76 16.06
N SER A 163 -13.61 -5.80 16.35
CA SER A 163 -12.24 -5.64 16.80
C SER A 163 -11.34 -5.74 15.57
N TYR A 164 -11.07 -4.62 14.90
CA TYR A 164 -10.28 -4.56 13.67
C TYR A 164 -8.85 -5.05 13.92
N ALA A 165 -8.37 -5.98 13.08
CA ALA A 165 -7.05 -6.59 13.25
C ALA A 165 -6.01 -5.92 12.34
N VAL A 166 -5.02 -5.28 12.96
CA VAL A 166 -3.79 -4.85 12.29
C VAL A 166 -2.79 -6.01 12.39
N PRO A 167 -2.42 -6.66 11.29
CA PRO A 167 -1.53 -7.82 11.31
C PRO A 167 -0.15 -7.41 11.80
N ASN A 168 0.52 -8.31 12.49
CA ASN A 168 1.93 -8.13 12.79
C ASN A 168 2.80 -8.32 11.53
N GLN A 169 4.06 -7.90 11.58
CA GLN A 169 4.96 -7.95 10.43
C GLN A 169 5.12 -9.38 9.86
N ASN A 170 5.15 -10.41 10.72
CA ASN A 170 5.30 -11.79 10.28
C ASN A 170 4.02 -12.35 9.64
N GLN A 171 2.84 -11.92 10.10
CA GLN A 171 1.53 -12.31 9.56
C GLN A 171 1.28 -11.72 8.16
N CYS A 172 2.04 -10.70 7.75
CA CYS A 172 1.90 -10.15 6.40
C CYS A 172 2.18 -11.22 5.32
N LYS A 173 3.04 -12.20 5.63
CA LYS A 173 3.37 -13.31 4.72
C LYS A 173 2.22 -14.30 4.54
N ASP A 174 1.23 -14.31 5.44
CA ASP A 174 0.11 -15.26 5.39
C ASP A 174 -0.73 -15.05 4.12
N CYS A 175 -0.74 -13.82 3.58
CA CYS A 175 -1.35 -13.50 2.30
C CYS A 175 -0.32 -13.23 1.20
N HIS A 176 0.81 -12.59 1.53
CA HIS A 176 1.77 -12.12 0.53
C HIS A 176 2.85 -13.13 0.13
N ALA A 177 2.99 -14.28 0.81
CA ALA A 177 3.98 -15.28 0.43
C ALA A 177 3.53 -16.12 -0.77
N SER A 178 4.42 -16.27 -1.74
CA SER A 178 4.33 -17.20 -2.86
C SER A 178 5.69 -17.87 -3.02
N ASP A 179 5.75 -19.21 -2.94
CA ASP A 179 7.00 -19.99 -2.90
C ASP A 179 8.02 -19.48 -1.85
N GLY A 180 7.51 -19.06 -0.70
CA GLY A 180 8.35 -18.54 0.40
C GLY A 180 8.86 -17.11 0.20
N VAL A 181 8.49 -16.44 -0.89
CA VAL A 181 8.88 -15.06 -1.21
C VAL A 181 7.69 -14.12 -1.06
N ILE A 182 7.88 -12.97 -0.41
CA ILE A 182 6.85 -11.93 -0.31
C ILE A 182 6.67 -11.27 -1.69
N THR A 183 5.43 -11.26 -2.17
CA THR A 183 5.05 -10.67 -3.46
C THR A 183 3.91 -9.65 -3.30
N PRO A 184 3.90 -8.56 -4.09
CA PRO A 184 2.80 -7.62 -4.09
C PRO A 184 1.47 -8.21 -4.54
N ILE A 185 0.39 -7.79 -3.87
CA ILE A 185 -0.99 -8.07 -4.28
C ILE A 185 -1.66 -6.75 -4.64
N GLY A 186 -2.36 -6.73 -5.78
CA GLY A 186 -3.16 -5.60 -6.23
C GLY A 186 -2.51 -4.72 -7.30
N VAL A 187 -1.28 -4.99 -7.72
CA VAL A 187 -0.61 -4.18 -8.77
C VAL A 187 -0.43 -4.95 -10.08
N LYS A 188 -1.40 -5.78 -10.48
CA LYS A 188 -1.43 -6.37 -11.83
C LYS A 188 -2.03 -5.37 -12.81
N ALA A 189 -1.52 -5.31 -14.04
CA ALA A 189 -2.01 -4.38 -15.07
C ALA A 189 -3.55 -4.48 -15.24
N ARG A 190 -4.09 -5.70 -15.30
CA ARG A 190 -5.54 -5.96 -15.39
C ARG A 190 -6.40 -5.39 -14.27
N TYR A 191 -5.85 -5.15 -13.08
CA TYR A 191 -6.58 -4.51 -11.97
C TYR A 191 -6.56 -2.99 -12.04
N LEU A 192 -5.54 -2.44 -12.72
CA LEU A 192 -5.25 -1.01 -12.81
C LEU A 192 -5.75 -0.38 -14.12
N ASN A 193 -6.13 -1.20 -15.11
CA ASN A 193 -6.52 -0.76 -16.44
C ASN A 193 -7.93 -0.13 -16.49
N HIS A 194 -8.11 0.96 -15.75
CA HIS A 194 -9.31 1.78 -15.70
C HIS A 194 -8.95 3.22 -15.38
N ASP A 195 -9.84 4.16 -15.74
CA ASP A 195 -9.72 5.60 -15.49
C ASP A 195 -8.39 6.22 -15.96
N GLY A 196 -7.77 5.62 -16.98
CA GLY A 196 -6.51 6.05 -17.57
C GLY A 196 -5.30 5.93 -16.64
N GLN A 197 -5.35 5.10 -15.59
CA GLN A 197 -4.30 5.06 -14.57
C GLN A 197 -2.97 4.54 -15.10
N LEU A 198 -2.98 3.51 -15.95
CA LEU A 198 -1.76 2.97 -16.57
C LEU A 198 -1.14 3.97 -17.56
N GLU A 199 -1.97 4.68 -18.31
CA GLU A 199 -1.57 5.75 -19.22
C GLU A 199 -0.93 6.91 -18.46
N LYS A 200 -1.50 7.29 -17.30
CA LYS A 200 -0.91 8.30 -16.41
C LYS A 200 0.45 7.86 -15.89
N LEU A 201 0.60 6.59 -15.49
CA LEU A 201 1.90 6.05 -15.07
C LEU A 201 2.93 6.05 -16.22
N LEU A 202 2.51 5.68 -17.43
CA LEU A 202 3.37 5.72 -18.62
C LEU A 202 3.81 7.16 -18.95
N ALA A 203 2.87 8.10 -18.98
CA ALA A 203 3.13 9.52 -19.26
C ALA A 203 4.02 10.17 -18.19
N ALA A 204 3.91 9.74 -16.93
CA ALA A 204 4.78 10.18 -15.83
C ALA A 204 6.17 9.51 -15.83
N GLY A 205 6.47 8.66 -16.82
CA GLY A 205 7.73 7.89 -16.88
C GLY A 205 7.88 6.95 -15.70
N MET A 206 6.77 6.39 -15.20
CA MET A 206 6.71 5.40 -14.11
C MET A 206 6.42 3.98 -14.61
N LEU A 207 6.01 3.81 -15.85
CA LEU A 207 5.81 2.53 -16.52
C LEU A 207 6.70 2.47 -17.78
N ASP A 208 7.29 1.32 -18.08
CA ASP A 208 8.18 1.14 -19.23
C ASP A 208 7.44 1.10 -20.58
N ARG A 209 6.29 0.42 -20.63
CA ARG A 209 5.44 0.24 -21.81
C ARG A 209 3.99 -0.04 -21.41
N LEU A 210 3.06 0.21 -22.33
CA LEU A 210 1.65 -0.17 -22.19
C LEU A 210 1.12 -0.68 -23.53
N PRO A 211 0.85 -1.98 -23.68
CA PRO A 211 0.17 -2.51 -24.86
C PRO A 211 -1.23 -1.92 -25.02
N LYS A 212 -1.68 -1.70 -26.26
CA LYS A 212 -3.03 -1.15 -26.55
C LYS A 212 -4.16 -2.09 -26.11
N ASP A 213 -3.86 -3.38 -26.08
CA ASP A 213 -4.72 -4.49 -25.71
C ASP A 213 -4.47 -4.97 -24.27
N ALA A 214 -3.93 -4.10 -23.40
CA ALA A 214 -3.75 -4.44 -22.00
C ALA A 214 -5.07 -4.97 -21.39
N PRO A 215 -5.03 -6.08 -20.64
CA PRO A 215 -6.25 -6.70 -20.11
C PRO A 215 -6.91 -5.80 -19.06
N ARG A 216 -8.20 -6.04 -18.80
CA ARG A 216 -8.97 -5.40 -17.71
C ARG A 216 -9.90 -6.45 -17.10
N VAL A 217 -9.97 -6.49 -15.77
CA VAL A 217 -10.96 -7.35 -15.09
C VAL A 217 -12.35 -6.73 -15.10
N ALA A 218 -13.38 -7.54 -14.93
CA ALA A 218 -14.70 -7.01 -14.64
C ALA A 218 -14.75 -6.37 -13.26
N ARG A 219 -15.61 -5.36 -13.12
CA ARG A 219 -15.97 -4.75 -11.86
C ARG A 219 -17.06 -5.58 -11.18
N TRP A 220 -16.74 -6.14 -10.01
CA TRP A 220 -17.57 -7.14 -9.34
C TRP A 220 -18.99 -6.66 -8.98
N ASP A 221 -19.16 -5.37 -8.68
CA ASP A 221 -20.43 -4.76 -8.28
C ASP A 221 -21.21 -4.11 -9.45
N ASP A 222 -20.70 -4.19 -10.69
CA ASP A 222 -21.39 -3.65 -11.86
C ASP A 222 -22.37 -4.66 -12.46
N ALA A 223 -23.64 -4.60 -12.08
CA ALA A 223 -24.67 -5.53 -12.57
C ALA A 223 -24.85 -5.55 -14.11
N ARG A 224 -24.27 -4.58 -14.85
CA ARG A 224 -24.30 -4.56 -16.32
C ARG A 224 -23.28 -5.51 -16.96
N MET A 225 -22.26 -5.94 -16.22
CA MET A 225 -21.26 -6.89 -16.70
C MET A 225 -21.71 -8.35 -16.49
N PRO A 226 -21.27 -9.30 -17.33
CA PRO A 226 -21.60 -10.71 -17.18
C PRO A 226 -21.30 -11.24 -15.78
N LEU A 227 -22.21 -12.06 -15.23
CA LEU A 227 -22.07 -12.62 -13.89
C LEU A 227 -20.77 -13.42 -13.73
N GLU A 228 -20.42 -14.21 -14.74
CA GLU A 228 -19.20 -15.04 -14.73
C GLU A 228 -17.94 -14.17 -14.59
N ASP A 229 -17.81 -13.11 -15.38
CA ASP A 229 -16.63 -12.24 -15.34
C ASP A 229 -16.48 -11.56 -13.98
N ARG A 230 -17.61 -11.11 -13.39
CA ARG A 230 -17.64 -10.49 -12.06
C ARG A 230 -17.25 -11.48 -10.96
N ALA A 231 -17.78 -12.70 -11.02
CA ALA A 231 -17.44 -13.75 -10.07
C ALA A 231 -15.95 -14.11 -10.15
N ARG A 232 -15.39 -14.27 -11.36
CA ARG A 232 -13.96 -14.52 -11.58
C ARG A 232 -13.10 -13.38 -11.05
N ALA A 233 -13.44 -12.13 -11.35
CA ALA A 233 -12.71 -10.97 -10.84
C ALA A 233 -12.71 -10.90 -9.29
N TYR A 234 -13.87 -11.19 -8.67
CA TYR A 234 -14.00 -11.22 -7.22
C TYR A 234 -13.15 -12.34 -6.60
N LEU A 235 -13.28 -13.56 -7.10
CA LEU A 235 -12.51 -14.71 -6.60
C LEU A 235 -11.01 -14.52 -6.81
N GLU A 236 -10.59 -13.95 -7.93
CA GLU A 236 -9.17 -13.76 -8.19
C GLU A 236 -8.52 -12.81 -7.18
N ILE A 237 -9.06 -11.60 -7.01
CA ILE A 237 -8.42 -10.63 -6.11
C ILE A 237 -8.52 -11.08 -4.65
N ASN A 238 -9.61 -11.75 -4.26
CA ASN A 238 -9.88 -12.14 -2.87
C ASN A 238 -9.28 -13.49 -2.47
N CYS A 239 -9.06 -14.40 -3.41
CA CYS A 239 -8.75 -15.80 -3.09
C CYS A 239 -7.53 -16.34 -3.84
N ALA A 240 -7.28 -15.96 -5.10
CA ALA A 240 -6.26 -16.61 -5.94
C ALA A 240 -4.82 -16.46 -5.42
N HIS A 241 -4.52 -15.40 -4.64
CA HIS A 241 -3.21 -15.23 -4.02
C HIS A 241 -2.89 -16.34 -2.98
N CYS A 242 -3.91 -16.92 -2.36
CA CYS A 242 -3.78 -18.10 -1.48
C CYS A 242 -4.01 -19.41 -2.23
N HIS A 243 -5.00 -19.44 -3.12
CA HIS A 243 -5.45 -20.60 -3.87
C HIS A 243 -4.75 -20.73 -5.23
N ASN A 244 -3.44 -20.99 -5.19
CA ASN A 244 -2.60 -21.30 -6.34
C ASN A 244 -1.52 -22.31 -5.92
N PRO A 245 -0.80 -22.97 -6.85
CA PRO A 245 0.20 -24.00 -6.51
C PRO A 245 1.31 -23.54 -5.55
N ALA A 246 1.67 -22.26 -5.60
CA ALA A 246 2.71 -21.63 -4.78
C ALA A 246 2.15 -20.91 -3.53
N GLY A 247 0.82 -20.93 -3.34
CA GLY A 247 0.11 -20.16 -2.32
C GLY A 247 -0.09 -20.93 -1.01
N ALA A 248 -0.45 -20.19 0.04
CA ALA A 248 -0.64 -20.74 1.38
C ALA A 248 -1.77 -21.78 1.48
N ALA A 249 -2.74 -21.76 0.56
CA ALA A 249 -3.86 -22.69 0.50
C ALA A 249 -3.71 -23.75 -0.61
N SER A 250 -2.50 -23.95 -1.14
CA SER A 250 -2.20 -24.95 -2.20
C SER A 250 -2.65 -26.38 -1.83
N ASN A 251 -2.58 -26.74 -0.55
CA ASN A 251 -3.02 -28.03 -0.02
C ASN A 251 -4.55 -28.23 -0.02
N SER A 252 -5.34 -27.18 -0.29
CA SER A 252 -6.81 -27.30 -0.41
C SER A 252 -7.26 -27.97 -1.71
N GLY A 253 -6.40 -28.04 -2.73
CA GLY A 253 -6.74 -28.56 -4.06
C GLY A 253 -7.61 -27.61 -4.92
N LEU A 254 -7.95 -26.42 -4.41
CA LEU A 254 -8.60 -25.36 -5.17
C LEU A 254 -7.53 -24.41 -5.75
N PHE A 255 -7.49 -24.31 -7.07
CA PHE A 255 -6.62 -23.40 -7.82
C PHE A 255 -7.47 -22.42 -8.64
N LEU A 256 -7.18 -21.13 -8.50
CA LEU A 256 -7.92 -20.01 -9.08
C LEU A 256 -7.03 -19.18 -10.02
N ASP A 257 -6.18 -19.85 -10.79
CA ASP A 257 -5.25 -19.27 -11.75
C ASP A 257 -5.93 -18.63 -12.99
#